data_AF-A0A938MBG2-F1
#
_entry.id   AF-A0A938MBG2-F1
#
_cell.length_a   1.000
_cell.length_b   1.000
_cell.length_c   1.000
_cell.angle_alpha   90.00
_cell.angle_beta   90.00
_cell.angle_gamma   90.00
#
_symmetry.space_group_name_H-M   'P 1'
#
loop_
_entity.id
_entity.type
_entity.pdbx_description
1 polymer ?
#
loop_
_entity_poly.entity_id
_entity_poly.type
_entity_poly.pdbx_seq_one_letter_code
_entity_poly.pdbx_strand_id
1 'polypeptide(L)'
;EAPHFVLGKTTLADWREKIRQRPAPWAELESSKVILTVPSTAVRGLDDPEELMKFWDKVLDACAELAGLPLERERPERYVADVQISAGYMHSGYPIMTHLDAAAVMVDKPRMIREGAWGLFHEMGHNHQSPDWTFAGTGEVTCNLFTLYVLDTVCHTANRHPALSAASRAKKLGEHFAAGAKFEKWRGDPFLALIMYVQLQEAFGWDSFKRVFAEYRGLAKEQRPKTDDEKRDQWLVRLSRTVGRNLGPFFQAWGVPTSDKARASVADLPAWMPEGLAPK
;
A
#
# COMPACT_ATOMS: atom_id res chain seq x y z
N GLU A 1 -28.97 3.03 21.55
CA GLU A 1 -27.86 2.09 21.24
C GLU A 1 -27.40 2.26 19.81
N ALA A 2 -26.13 1.98 19.51
CA ALA A 2 -25.57 2.00 18.16
C ALA A 2 -25.67 0.62 17.49
N PRO A 3 -25.80 0.55 16.14
CA PRO A 3 -25.52 -0.67 15.41
C PRO A 3 -24.06 -1.06 15.62
N HIS A 4 -23.82 -2.22 16.23
CA HIS A 4 -22.47 -2.71 16.50
C HIS A 4 -22.39 -4.19 16.18
N PHE A 5 -21.63 -4.52 15.15
CA PHE A 5 -21.32 -5.90 14.77
C PHE A 5 -19.90 -6.23 15.24
N VAL A 6 -19.75 -7.35 15.95
CA VAL A 6 -18.43 -7.88 16.32
C VAL A 6 -18.29 -9.29 15.73
N LEU A 7 -17.31 -9.47 14.86
CA LEU A 7 -17.02 -10.73 14.19
C LEU A 7 -16.81 -11.86 15.22
N GLY A 8 -17.56 -12.96 15.05
CA GLY A 8 -17.51 -14.12 15.96
C GLY A 8 -18.29 -13.97 17.26
N LYS A 9 -18.90 -12.80 17.54
CA LYS A 9 -19.77 -12.59 18.71
C LYS A 9 -21.21 -12.25 18.32
N THR A 10 -21.39 -11.36 17.35
CA THR A 10 -22.73 -10.96 16.87
C THR A 10 -23.25 -11.95 15.84
N THR A 11 -24.43 -12.53 16.06
CA THR A 11 -25.04 -13.44 15.09
C THR A 11 -25.61 -12.66 13.90
N LEU A 12 -25.60 -13.27 12.70
CA LEU A 12 -26.22 -12.66 11.50
C LEU A 12 -27.73 -12.45 11.67
N ALA A 13 -28.41 -13.31 12.43
CA ALA A 13 -29.84 -13.15 12.73
C ALA A 13 -30.10 -11.89 13.56
N ASP A 14 -29.41 -11.73 14.70
CA ASP A 14 -29.54 -10.53 15.54
C ASP A 14 -29.17 -9.26 14.78
N TRP A 15 -28.12 -9.35 13.94
CA TRP A 15 -27.70 -8.24 13.08
C TRP A 15 -28.83 -7.79 12.16
N ARG A 16 -29.39 -8.71 11.38
CA ARG A 16 -30.41 -8.43 10.34
C ARG A 16 -31.73 -7.97 10.93
N GLU A 17 -32.17 -8.61 12.01
CA GLU A 17 -33.48 -8.38 12.62
C GLU A 17 -33.53 -7.13 13.50
N LYS A 18 -32.43 -6.83 14.22
CA LYS A 18 -32.46 -5.84 15.32
C LYS A 18 -31.30 -4.85 15.27
N ILE A 19 -30.07 -5.34 15.32
CA ILE A 19 -28.90 -4.49 15.63
C ILE A 19 -28.67 -3.44 14.54
N ARG A 20 -28.75 -3.83 13.26
CA ARG A 20 -28.53 -2.89 12.15
C ARG A 20 -29.58 -1.78 12.05
N GLN A 21 -30.68 -1.85 12.81
CA GLN A 21 -31.77 -0.86 12.84
C GLN A 21 -31.75 0.02 14.11
N ARG A 22 -30.78 -0.16 15.01
CA ARG A 22 -30.63 0.66 16.22
C ARG A 22 -30.43 2.16 15.89
N PRO A 23 -30.99 3.09 16.67
CA PRO A 23 -31.20 4.47 16.22
C PRO A 23 -29.98 5.39 16.28
N ALA A 24 -28.84 4.99 16.89
CA ALA A 24 -27.69 5.91 16.96
C ALA A 24 -27.20 6.30 15.55
N PRO A 25 -26.64 7.51 15.39
CA PRO A 25 -26.26 8.03 14.08
C PRO A 25 -25.00 7.37 13.48
N TRP A 26 -24.15 6.77 14.30
CA TRP A 26 -22.99 5.98 13.86
C TRP A 26 -23.13 4.51 14.23
N ALA A 27 -22.50 3.68 13.40
CA ALA A 27 -22.36 2.25 13.56
C ALA A 27 -20.88 1.85 13.63
N GLU A 28 -20.61 0.73 14.29
CA GLU A 28 -19.30 0.08 14.29
C GLU A 28 -19.39 -1.34 13.73
N LEU A 29 -18.46 -1.68 12.84
CA LEU A 29 -18.22 -3.05 12.39
C LEU A 29 -16.80 -3.43 12.82
N GLU A 30 -16.67 -4.44 13.65
CA GLU A 30 -15.44 -4.76 14.38
C GLU A 30 -15.01 -6.21 14.13
N SER A 31 -13.70 -6.37 13.91
CA SER A 31 -12.98 -7.64 14.02
C SER A 31 -11.79 -7.48 14.98
N SER A 32 -11.01 -8.55 15.14
CA SER A 32 -9.73 -8.45 15.87
C SER A 32 -8.67 -7.58 15.17
N LYS A 33 -8.86 -7.26 13.87
CA LYS A 33 -7.87 -6.56 13.06
C LYS A 33 -8.30 -5.16 12.66
N VAL A 34 -9.59 -4.89 12.47
CA VAL A 34 -10.07 -3.57 12.07
C VAL A 34 -11.40 -3.21 12.71
N ILE A 35 -11.59 -1.91 12.95
CA ILE A 35 -12.87 -1.30 13.31
C ILE A 35 -13.24 -0.27 12.23
N LEU A 36 -14.44 -0.39 11.68
CA LEU A 36 -15.02 0.58 10.76
C LEU A 36 -16.08 1.39 11.50
N THR A 37 -15.85 2.69 11.66
CA THR A 37 -16.82 3.64 12.20
C THR A 37 -17.44 4.42 11.03
N VAL A 38 -18.72 4.16 10.76
CA VAL A 38 -19.46 4.72 9.61
C VAL A 38 -20.82 5.26 10.05
N PRO A 39 -21.46 6.18 9.29
CA PRO A 39 -22.85 6.53 9.53
C PRO A 39 -23.74 5.30 9.51
N SER A 40 -24.68 5.20 10.45
CA SER A 40 -25.59 4.05 10.57
C SER A 40 -26.43 3.82 9.32
N THR A 41 -26.65 4.85 8.50
CA THR A 41 -27.31 4.75 7.19
C THR A 41 -26.59 3.80 6.24
N ALA A 42 -25.25 3.74 6.28
CA ALA A 42 -24.44 2.88 5.42
C ALA A 42 -24.64 1.38 5.73
N VAL A 43 -25.00 1.04 6.98
CA VAL A 43 -25.12 -0.37 7.41
C VAL A 43 -26.57 -0.88 7.45
N ARG A 44 -27.58 -0.03 7.26
CA ARG A 44 -29.00 -0.45 7.32
C ARG A 44 -29.34 -1.56 6.32
N GLY A 45 -28.72 -1.50 5.14
CA GLY A 45 -28.89 -2.48 4.07
C GLY A 45 -27.81 -3.56 4.03
N LEU A 46 -26.87 -3.59 4.98
CA LEU A 46 -25.81 -4.59 5.01
C LEU A 46 -26.34 -5.88 5.62
N ASP A 47 -26.59 -6.90 4.80
CA ASP A 47 -27.10 -8.20 5.26
C ASP A 47 -26.01 -9.11 5.83
N ASP A 48 -24.79 -9.02 5.33
CA ASP A 48 -23.69 -9.91 5.72
C ASP A 48 -22.43 -9.12 6.12
N PRO A 49 -22.40 -8.57 7.34
CA PRO A 49 -21.20 -7.94 7.88
C PRO A 49 -20.10 -8.96 8.20
N GLU A 50 -20.41 -10.25 8.35
CA GLU A 50 -19.41 -11.28 8.64
C GLU A 50 -18.45 -11.45 7.47
N GLU A 51 -19.00 -11.63 6.27
CA GLU A 51 -18.21 -11.76 5.05
C GLU A 51 -17.44 -10.49 4.68
N LEU A 52 -17.97 -9.32 5.04
CA LEU A 52 -17.28 -8.03 4.91
C LEU A 52 -16.10 -7.93 5.87
N MET A 53 -16.28 -8.24 7.16
CA MET A 53 -15.21 -8.11 8.15
C MET A 53 -14.10 -9.14 7.92
N LYS A 54 -14.43 -10.37 7.47
CA LYS A 54 -13.44 -11.35 7.00
C LYS A 54 -12.64 -10.86 5.79
N PHE A 55 -13.25 -10.09 4.89
CA PHE A 55 -12.53 -9.47 3.77
C PHE A 55 -11.55 -8.41 4.27
N TRP A 56 -11.99 -7.53 5.17
CA TRP A 56 -11.09 -6.55 5.78
C TRP A 56 -9.94 -7.20 6.57
N ASP A 57 -10.19 -8.28 7.30
CA ASP A 57 -9.13 -9.05 7.96
C ASP A 57 -8.06 -9.50 6.95
N LYS A 58 -8.46 -9.98 5.77
CA LYS A 58 -7.51 -10.35 4.69
C LYS A 58 -6.74 -9.15 4.13
N VAL A 59 -7.38 -7.98 4.00
CA VAL A 59 -6.70 -6.75 3.57
C VAL A 59 -5.57 -6.40 4.56
N LEU A 60 -5.86 -6.44 5.86
CA LEU A 60 -4.87 -6.12 6.88
C LEU A 60 -3.78 -7.19 7.01
N ASP A 61 -4.14 -8.46 6.81
CA ASP A 61 -3.16 -9.55 6.75
C ASP A 61 -2.22 -9.41 5.56
N ALA A 62 -2.73 -9.03 4.39
CA ALA A 62 -1.89 -8.78 3.22
C ALA A 62 -0.90 -7.63 3.49
N CYS A 63 -1.35 -6.54 4.13
CA CYS A 63 -0.46 -5.45 4.52
C CYS A 63 0.62 -5.90 5.53
N ALA A 64 0.23 -6.68 6.54
CA ALA A 64 1.17 -7.22 7.53
C ALA A 64 2.17 -8.21 6.90
N GLU A 65 1.69 -9.10 6.03
CA GLU A 65 2.51 -10.08 5.30
C GLU A 65 3.55 -9.35 4.43
N LEU A 66 3.13 -8.35 3.64
CA LEU A 66 4.07 -7.59 2.83
C LEU A 66 5.13 -6.93 3.71
N ALA A 67 4.71 -6.29 4.81
CA ALA A 67 5.58 -5.60 5.76
C ALA A 67 6.52 -6.50 6.58
N GLY A 68 6.38 -7.84 6.47
CA GLY A 68 7.09 -8.80 7.30
C GLY A 68 6.70 -8.71 8.79
N LEU A 69 5.44 -8.41 9.08
CA LEU A 69 4.88 -8.31 10.42
C LEU A 69 4.05 -9.56 10.80
N PRO A 70 3.89 -9.86 12.10
CA PRO A 70 2.92 -10.85 12.56
C PRO A 70 1.49 -10.51 12.10
N LEU A 71 0.70 -11.55 11.79
CA LEU A 71 -0.72 -11.39 11.42
C LEU A 71 -1.61 -11.09 12.63
N GLU A 72 -1.20 -11.54 13.82
CA GLU A 72 -1.82 -11.13 15.06
C GLU A 72 -1.46 -9.67 15.36
N ARG A 73 -2.48 -8.85 15.63
CA ARG A 73 -2.31 -7.43 15.94
C ARG A 73 -2.52 -7.22 17.43
N GLU A 74 -1.69 -6.39 18.04
CA GLU A 74 -1.86 -5.94 19.43
C GLU A 74 -3.20 -5.20 19.62
N ARG A 75 -3.63 -4.48 18.59
CA ARG A 75 -4.90 -3.78 18.52
C ARG A 75 -5.42 -3.75 17.07
N PRO A 76 -6.73 -3.66 16.85
CA PRO A 76 -7.25 -3.43 15.51
C PRO A 76 -6.83 -2.04 15.00
N GLU A 77 -6.68 -1.88 13.68
CA GLU A 77 -6.69 -0.56 13.04
C GLU A 77 -8.10 0.03 13.07
N ARG A 78 -8.23 1.34 12.84
CA ARG A 78 -9.53 2.00 12.85
C ARG A 78 -9.70 2.92 11.66
N TYR A 79 -10.78 2.73 10.90
CA TYR A 79 -11.28 3.68 9.92
C TYR A 79 -12.44 4.48 10.49
N VAL A 80 -12.44 5.80 10.30
CA VAL A 80 -13.53 6.68 10.71
C VAL A 80 -13.95 7.55 9.52
N ALA A 81 -15.19 7.40 9.08
CA ALA A 81 -15.80 8.31 8.12
C ALA A 81 -16.48 9.47 8.87
N ASP A 82 -16.00 10.70 8.64
CA ASP A 82 -16.47 11.91 9.32
C ASP A 82 -16.71 13.07 8.33
N VAL A 83 -17.50 14.06 8.76
CA VAL A 83 -17.68 15.33 8.04
C VAL A 83 -16.39 16.15 8.12
N GLN A 84 -15.75 16.16 9.29
CA GLN A 84 -14.59 17.00 9.56
C GLN A 84 -13.38 16.13 9.90
N ILE A 85 -12.42 16.07 8.97
CA ILE A 85 -11.14 15.40 9.15
C ILE A 85 -10.00 16.42 9.25
N SER A 86 -8.86 15.99 9.80
CA SER A 86 -7.76 16.92 10.13
C SER A 86 -6.97 17.42 8.91
N ALA A 87 -6.98 16.66 7.81
CA ALA A 87 -6.19 16.95 6.62
C ALA A 87 -6.72 16.23 5.37
N GLY A 88 -6.50 16.83 4.20
CA GLY A 88 -6.72 16.20 2.91
C GLY A 88 -8.14 15.73 2.67
N TYR A 89 -8.29 14.69 1.84
CA TYR A 89 -9.55 13.99 1.56
C TYR A 89 -9.66 12.67 2.35
N MET A 90 -8.52 12.01 2.55
CA MET A 90 -8.31 10.92 3.50
C MET A 90 -6.94 11.15 4.16
N HIS A 91 -6.73 10.61 5.35
CA HIS A 91 -5.41 10.54 5.95
C HIS A 91 -5.23 9.33 6.86
N SER A 92 -4.02 8.80 6.85
CA SER A 92 -3.56 7.73 7.72
C SER A 92 -3.37 8.17 9.18
N GLY A 93 -3.07 7.20 10.04
CA GLY A 93 -2.98 7.40 11.49
C GLY A 93 -3.81 6.38 12.26
N TYR A 94 -4.05 6.68 13.53
CA TYR A 94 -4.93 5.90 14.39
C TYR A 94 -5.93 6.85 15.07
N PRO A 95 -7.07 7.16 14.43
CA PRO A 95 -7.65 6.45 13.27
C PRO A 95 -7.12 6.89 11.90
N ILE A 96 -7.32 6.03 10.89
CA ILE A 96 -7.40 6.41 9.48
C ILE A 96 -8.73 7.15 9.30
N MET A 97 -8.71 8.36 8.76
CA MET A 97 -9.90 9.17 8.59
C MET A 97 -10.23 9.40 7.12
N THR A 98 -11.52 9.41 6.82
CA THR A 98 -12.06 9.68 5.48
C THR A 98 -13.26 10.61 5.57
N HIS A 99 -13.61 11.25 4.46
CA HIS A 99 -14.92 11.87 4.36
C HIS A 99 -16.06 10.84 4.29
N LEU A 100 -17.29 11.31 4.52
CA LEU A 100 -18.50 10.47 4.62
C LEU A 100 -18.82 9.67 3.35
N ASP A 101 -18.45 10.16 2.18
CA ASP A 101 -18.68 9.50 0.89
C ASP A 101 -17.93 8.18 0.76
N ALA A 102 -16.79 8.04 1.44
CA ALA A 102 -16.03 6.79 1.49
C ALA A 102 -16.72 5.68 2.30
N ALA A 103 -17.63 6.02 3.22
CA ALA A 103 -18.33 5.05 4.06
C ALA A 103 -19.10 4.00 3.24
N ALA A 104 -19.69 4.41 2.13
CA ALA A 104 -20.39 3.51 1.21
C ALA A 104 -19.45 2.47 0.57
N VAL A 105 -18.19 2.85 0.30
CA VAL A 105 -17.17 1.92 -0.21
C VAL A 105 -16.71 0.96 0.88
N MET A 106 -16.49 1.45 2.10
CA MET A 106 -16.01 0.65 3.23
C MET A 106 -16.89 -0.55 3.57
N VAL A 107 -18.20 -0.43 3.30
CA VAL A 107 -19.21 -1.45 3.59
C VAL A 107 -19.64 -2.27 2.38
N ASP A 108 -19.04 -2.03 1.21
CA ASP A 108 -19.38 -2.70 -0.06
C ASP A 108 -18.22 -3.59 -0.55
N LYS A 109 -18.14 -4.80 0.02
CA LYS A 109 -17.15 -5.82 -0.37
C LYS A 109 -17.17 -6.11 -1.89
N PRO A 110 -18.32 -6.38 -2.54
CA PRO A 110 -18.36 -6.61 -3.98
C PRO A 110 -17.75 -5.48 -4.81
N ARG A 111 -18.02 -4.22 -4.44
CA ARG A 111 -17.40 -3.06 -5.07
C ARG A 111 -15.89 -3.03 -4.85
N MET A 112 -15.42 -3.22 -3.62
CA MET A 112 -13.97 -3.22 -3.32
C MET A 112 -13.22 -4.33 -4.07
N ILE A 113 -13.83 -5.50 -4.28
CA ILE A 113 -13.23 -6.60 -5.06
C ILE A 113 -13.17 -6.27 -6.56
N ARG A 114 -14.24 -5.70 -7.12
CA ARG A 114 -14.36 -5.44 -8.55
C ARG A 114 -13.60 -4.18 -9.00
N GLU A 115 -13.70 -3.12 -8.22
CA GLU A 115 -13.20 -1.77 -8.57
C GLU A 115 -11.93 -1.41 -7.80
N GLY A 116 -11.63 -2.12 -6.70
CA GLY A 116 -10.61 -1.70 -5.75
C GLY A 116 -11.12 -0.61 -4.81
N ALA A 117 -10.31 -0.28 -3.81
CA ALA A 117 -10.52 0.87 -2.93
C ALA A 117 -9.20 1.61 -2.70
N TRP A 118 -8.63 2.15 -3.79
CA TRP A 118 -7.27 2.70 -3.80
C TRP A 118 -6.99 3.63 -2.61
N GLY A 119 -7.86 4.61 -2.35
CA GLY A 119 -7.69 5.54 -1.22
C GLY A 119 -7.65 4.83 0.14
N LEU A 120 -8.59 3.90 0.41
CA LEU A 120 -8.63 3.17 1.68
C LEU A 120 -7.38 2.32 1.90
N PHE A 121 -6.93 1.61 0.86
CA PHE A 121 -5.74 0.77 0.91
C PHE A 121 -4.45 1.59 0.96
N HIS A 122 -4.44 2.75 0.32
CA HIS A 122 -3.33 3.71 0.35
C HIS A 122 -3.09 4.25 1.76
N GLU A 123 -4.14 4.66 2.48
CA GLU A 123 -3.99 5.09 3.87
C GLU A 123 -3.54 3.96 4.80
N MET A 124 -4.01 2.72 4.56
CA MET A 124 -3.48 1.56 5.30
C MET A 124 -2.00 1.32 4.99
N GLY A 125 -1.61 1.54 3.73
CA GLY A 125 -0.23 1.44 3.28
C GLY A 125 0.67 2.42 4.02
N HIS A 126 0.21 3.65 4.27
CA HIS A 126 0.94 4.61 5.09
C HIS A 126 1.18 4.09 6.52
N ASN A 127 0.19 3.45 7.16
CA ASN A 127 0.37 2.82 8.48
C ASN A 127 1.39 1.64 8.47
N HIS A 128 1.76 1.12 7.29
CA HIS A 128 2.73 0.01 7.14
C HIS A 128 4.06 0.45 6.50
N GLN A 129 4.22 1.73 6.14
CA GLN A 129 5.50 2.26 5.69
C GLN A 129 6.55 2.22 6.80
N SER A 130 7.82 2.07 6.41
CA SER A 130 8.95 2.28 7.32
C SER A 130 9.82 3.44 6.87
N PRO A 131 10.38 4.22 7.81
CA PRO A 131 11.40 5.21 7.51
C PRO A 131 12.70 4.60 6.98
N ASP A 132 12.96 3.29 7.16
CA ASP A 132 14.22 2.66 6.74
C ASP A 132 14.34 2.52 5.20
N TRP A 133 13.21 2.45 4.48
CA TRP A 133 13.18 2.34 3.01
C TRP A 133 12.35 3.44 2.33
N THR A 134 11.63 4.26 3.10
CA THR A 134 10.94 5.45 2.59
C THR A 134 11.87 6.66 2.68
N PHE A 135 12.41 7.09 1.54
CA PHE A 135 13.25 8.28 1.40
C PHE A 135 12.48 9.45 0.80
N ALA A 136 13.02 10.68 0.86
CA ALA A 136 12.33 11.88 0.38
C ALA A 136 11.76 11.72 -1.06
N GLY A 137 10.51 12.13 -1.22
CA GLY A 137 9.72 11.98 -2.45
C GLY A 137 9.06 10.61 -2.65
N THR A 138 9.25 9.66 -1.73
CA THR A 138 8.61 8.34 -1.80
C THR A 138 7.53 8.09 -0.76
N GLY A 139 7.19 9.10 0.05
CA GLY A 139 6.10 9.03 1.03
C GLY A 139 4.76 8.64 0.37
N GLU A 140 4.43 9.23 -0.77
CA GLU A 140 3.22 8.91 -1.56
C GLU A 140 3.43 7.74 -2.55
N VAL A 141 4.56 7.03 -2.44
CA VAL A 141 4.98 6.00 -3.39
C VAL A 141 5.05 4.64 -2.71
N THR A 142 5.81 4.51 -1.61
CA THR A 142 6.00 3.22 -0.96
C THR A 142 4.74 2.75 -0.22
N CYS A 143 3.84 3.64 0.20
CA CYS A 143 2.51 3.27 0.70
C CYS A 143 1.71 2.51 -0.36
N ASN A 144 1.85 2.89 -1.63
CA ASN A 144 1.16 2.24 -2.75
C ASN A 144 1.69 0.84 -3.07
N LEU A 145 2.82 0.40 -2.51
CA LEU A 145 3.23 -1.00 -2.60
C LEU A 145 2.23 -1.90 -1.87
N PHE A 146 1.73 -1.46 -0.71
CA PHE A 146 0.69 -2.17 0.04
C PHE A 146 -0.65 -2.12 -0.70
N THR A 147 -1.03 -0.98 -1.26
CA THR A 147 -2.22 -0.85 -2.12
C THR A 147 -2.19 -1.87 -3.25
N LEU A 148 -1.09 -1.90 -4.02
CA LEU A 148 -0.94 -2.81 -5.14
C LEU A 148 -0.95 -4.28 -4.69
N TYR A 149 -0.31 -4.59 -3.56
CA TYR A 149 -0.30 -5.95 -3.01
C TYR A 149 -1.70 -6.43 -2.62
N VAL A 150 -2.50 -5.59 -1.95
CA VAL A 150 -3.90 -5.90 -1.63
C VAL A 150 -4.73 -6.12 -2.90
N LEU A 151 -4.57 -5.26 -3.91
CA LEU A 151 -5.28 -5.42 -5.19
C LEU A 151 -4.92 -6.75 -5.86
N ASP A 152 -3.64 -7.10 -5.91
CA ASP A 152 -3.14 -8.29 -6.59
C ASP A 152 -3.49 -9.59 -5.83
N THR A 153 -3.49 -9.57 -4.49
CA THR A 153 -3.56 -10.79 -3.65
C THR A 153 -4.85 -10.99 -2.87
N VAL A 154 -5.68 -9.95 -2.71
CA VAL A 154 -6.96 -10.03 -1.99
C VAL A 154 -8.14 -9.74 -2.91
N CYS A 155 -8.04 -8.68 -3.73
CA CYS A 155 -9.11 -8.35 -4.67
C CYS A 155 -9.05 -9.22 -5.95
N HIS A 156 -7.84 -9.50 -6.46
CA HIS A 156 -7.51 -10.27 -7.67
C HIS A 156 -8.05 -9.71 -9.00
N THR A 157 -9.27 -9.20 -9.02
CA THR A 157 -9.97 -8.72 -10.23
C THR A 157 -10.00 -7.20 -10.37
N ALA A 158 -9.61 -6.48 -9.32
CA ALA A 158 -9.63 -5.02 -9.32
C ALA A 158 -8.56 -4.46 -10.26
N ASN A 159 -8.94 -3.46 -11.06
CA ASN A 159 -7.97 -2.73 -11.86
C ASN A 159 -7.06 -1.89 -10.96
N ARG A 160 -5.77 -1.83 -11.32
CA ARG A 160 -4.85 -0.82 -10.75
C ARG A 160 -5.31 0.59 -11.14
N HIS A 161 -4.82 1.60 -10.43
CA HIS A 161 -5.15 3.00 -10.70
C HIS A 161 -4.94 3.36 -12.19
N PRO A 162 -5.82 4.16 -12.83
CA PRO A 162 -5.71 4.49 -14.26
C PRO A 162 -4.35 5.10 -14.67
N ALA A 163 -3.69 5.81 -13.76
CA ALA A 163 -2.34 6.35 -13.97
C ALA A 163 -1.25 5.28 -14.19
N LEU A 164 -1.54 4.02 -13.84
CA LEU A 164 -0.70 2.85 -14.09
C LEU A 164 -1.17 2.04 -15.31
N SER A 165 -2.14 2.53 -16.09
CA SER A 165 -2.50 1.92 -17.38
C SER A 165 -1.30 1.92 -18.33
N ALA A 166 -1.26 0.98 -19.27
CA ALA A 166 -0.18 0.88 -20.25
C ALA A 166 0.04 2.21 -21.01
N ALA A 167 -1.04 2.88 -21.41
CA ALA A 167 -0.96 4.17 -22.11
C ALA A 167 -0.40 5.28 -21.21
N SER A 168 -0.86 5.39 -19.97
CA SER A 168 -0.34 6.39 -19.01
C SER A 168 1.12 6.13 -18.66
N ARG A 169 1.51 4.86 -18.49
CA ARG A 169 2.90 4.44 -18.25
C ARG A 169 3.80 4.81 -19.42
N ALA A 170 3.41 4.43 -20.64
CA ALA A 170 4.18 4.74 -21.85
C ALA A 170 4.39 6.24 -22.03
N LYS A 171 3.34 7.04 -21.82
CA LYS A 171 3.43 8.51 -21.87
C LYS A 171 4.39 9.07 -20.82
N LYS A 172 4.22 8.71 -19.54
CA LYS A 172 5.08 9.18 -18.45
C LYS A 172 6.54 8.78 -18.62
N LEU A 173 6.81 7.54 -19.05
CA LEU A 173 8.16 7.07 -19.33
C LEU A 173 8.79 7.86 -20.48
N GLY A 174 8.07 8.04 -21.59
CA GLY A 174 8.53 8.82 -22.74
C GLY A 174 8.89 10.25 -22.37
N GLU A 175 8.01 10.94 -21.63
CA GLU A 175 8.26 12.31 -21.14
C GLU A 175 9.46 12.38 -20.19
N HIS A 176 9.60 11.43 -19.26
CA HIS A 176 10.71 11.40 -18.29
C HIS A 176 12.07 11.21 -18.97
N PHE A 177 12.19 10.24 -19.87
CA PHE A 177 13.45 9.97 -20.56
C PHE A 177 13.79 11.06 -21.58
N ALA A 178 12.80 11.60 -22.31
CA ALA A 178 13.03 12.73 -23.21
C ALA A 178 13.52 13.99 -22.46
N ALA A 179 13.13 14.14 -21.19
CA ALA A 179 13.61 15.22 -20.33
C ALA A 179 14.96 14.93 -19.64
N GLY A 180 15.62 13.81 -19.96
CA GLY A 180 16.91 13.42 -19.41
C GLY A 180 16.84 12.71 -18.06
N ALA A 181 15.71 12.07 -17.73
CA ALA A 181 15.50 11.27 -16.52
C ALA A 181 15.84 12.00 -15.21
N LYS A 182 15.43 13.28 -15.08
CA LYS A 182 15.80 14.11 -13.93
C LYS A 182 15.23 13.57 -12.62
N PHE A 183 16.09 13.31 -11.63
CA PHE A 183 15.67 12.86 -10.30
C PHE A 183 14.60 13.76 -9.67
N GLU A 184 14.76 15.08 -9.79
CA GLU A 184 13.80 16.05 -9.23
C GLU A 184 12.39 15.88 -9.79
N LYS A 185 12.26 15.55 -11.08
CA LYS A 185 10.96 15.28 -11.71
C LYS A 185 10.40 13.95 -11.23
N TRP A 186 11.23 12.92 -11.13
CA TRP A 186 10.86 11.61 -10.56
C TRP A 186 10.37 11.75 -9.12
N ARG A 187 11.11 12.50 -8.29
CA ARG A 187 10.85 12.74 -6.87
C ARG A 187 9.57 13.52 -6.63
N GLY A 188 9.20 14.41 -7.55
CA GLY A 188 8.00 15.25 -7.46
C GLY A 188 6.72 14.65 -8.06
N ASP A 189 6.76 13.44 -8.65
CA ASP A 189 5.60 12.81 -9.29
C ASP A 189 5.42 11.37 -8.75
N PRO A 190 4.53 11.16 -7.77
CA PRO A 190 4.39 9.86 -7.10
C PRO A 190 4.07 8.70 -8.06
N PHE A 191 3.26 8.94 -9.09
CA PHE A 191 2.94 7.90 -10.06
C PHE A 191 4.10 7.61 -11.00
N LEU A 192 4.89 8.61 -11.38
CA LEU A 192 6.13 8.36 -12.14
C LEU A 192 7.11 7.52 -11.32
N ALA A 193 7.30 7.87 -10.05
CA ALA A 193 8.13 7.10 -9.13
C ALA A 193 7.59 5.68 -8.93
N LEU A 194 6.28 5.52 -8.75
CA LEU A 194 5.63 4.22 -8.57
C LEU A 194 5.83 3.29 -9.78
N ILE A 195 5.90 3.83 -11.01
CA ILE A 195 6.16 3.01 -12.21
C ILE A 195 7.50 2.27 -12.12
N MET A 196 8.54 2.89 -11.55
CA MET A 196 9.84 2.24 -11.31
C MET A 196 9.68 1.02 -10.39
N TYR A 197 8.92 1.15 -9.31
CA TYR A 197 8.63 0.04 -8.40
C TYR A 197 7.76 -1.04 -9.03
N VAL A 198 6.78 -0.65 -9.86
CA VAL A 198 5.93 -1.59 -10.61
C VAL A 198 6.77 -2.41 -11.58
N GLN A 199 7.75 -1.83 -12.28
CA GLN A 199 8.66 -2.61 -13.15
C GLN A 199 9.47 -3.65 -12.37
N LEU A 200 9.94 -3.30 -11.17
CA LEU A 200 10.64 -4.25 -10.29
C LEU A 200 9.70 -5.36 -9.80
N GLN A 201 8.46 -5.01 -9.44
CA GLN A 201 7.44 -5.96 -9.01
C GLN A 201 7.03 -6.92 -10.13
N GLU A 202 6.81 -6.41 -11.35
CA GLU A 202 6.47 -7.23 -12.52
C GLU A 202 7.63 -8.18 -12.91
N ALA A 203 8.88 -7.75 -12.74
CA ALA A 203 10.04 -8.55 -13.09
C ALA A 203 10.43 -9.61 -12.05
N PHE A 204 10.27 -9.30 -10.76
CA PHE A 204 10.83 -10.10 -9.66
C PHE A 204 9.81 -10.59 -8.63
N GLY A 205 8.53 -10.22 -8.79
CA GLY A 205 7.44 -10.66 -7.94
C GLY A 205 7.45 -10.06 -6.53
N TRP A 206 6.32 -10.20 -5.83
CA TRP A 206 6.12 -9.70 -4.47
C TRP A 206 7.00 -10.39 -3.42
N ASP A 207 7.39 -11.65 -3.64
CA ASP A 207 8.30 -12.37 -2.75
C ASP A 207 9.67 -11.69 -2.61
N SER A 208 10.10 -10.93 -3.61
CA SER A 208 11.32 -10.13 -3.53
C SER A 208 11.15 -8.94 -2.58
N PHE A 209 10.00 -8.28 -2.60
CA PHE A 209 9.69 -7.18 -1.68
C PHE A 209 9.53 -7.69 -0.24
N LYS A 210 8.81 -8.80 -0.04
CA LYS A 210 8.66 -9.45 1.29
C LYS A 210 10.02 -9.77 1.91
N ARG A 211 10.94 -10.36 1.14
CA ARG A 211 12.29 -10.68 1.62
C ARG A 211 13.08 -9.43 1.99
N VAL A 212 13.03 -8.38 1.17
CA VAL A 212 13.72 -7.11 1.48
C VAL A 212 13.14 -6.46 2.74
N PHE A 213 11.81 -6.39 2.89
CA PHE A 213 11.20 -5.78 4.07
C PHE A 213 11.48 -6.59 5.34
N ALA A 214 11.46 -7.93 5.27
CA ALA A 214 11.88 -8.79 6.37
C ALA A 214 13.36 -8.59 6.74
N GLU A 215 14.24 -8.38 5.75
CA GLU A 215 15.66 -8.08 5.99
C GLU A 215 15.83 -6.76 6.77
N TYR A 216 15.11 -5.69 6.38
CA TYR A 216 15.12 -4.43 7.12
C TYR A 216 14.61 -4.57 8.57
N ARG A 217 13.57 -5.40 8.79
CA ARG A 217 13.03 -5.67 10.13
C ARG A 217 14.07 -6.35 11.04
N GLY A 218 14.91 -7.21 10.48
CA GLY A 218 15.98 -7.90 11.19
C GLY A 218 17.21 -7.04 11.52
N LEU A 219 17.27 -5.78 11.06
CA LEU A 219 18.42 -4.92 11.30
C LEU A 219 18.51 -4.43 12.75
N ALA A 220 19.72 -4.50 13.30
CA ALA A 220 20.08 -3.76 14.50
C ALA A 220 19.94 -2.25 14.24
N LYS A 221 19.67 -1.47 15.31
CA LYS A 221 19.41 -0.03 15.20
C LYS A 221 20.55 0.73 14.53
N GLU A 222 21.78 0.30 14.76
CA GLU A 222 23.01 0.91 14.27
C GLU A 222 23.23 0.67 12.76
N GLN A 223 22.62 -0.38 12.21
CA GLN A 223 22.71 -0.77 10.80
C GLN A 223 21.64 -0.12 9.92
N ARG A 224 20.66 0.56 10.54
CA ARG A 224 19.57 1.22 9.83
C ARG A 224 20.06 2.47 9.11
N PRO A 225 19.60 2.72 7.87
CA PRO A 225 19.97 3.92 7.14
C PRO A 225 19.38 5.17 7.80
N LYS A 226 20.19 6.23 7.88
CA LYS A 226 19.88 7.47 8.59
C LYS A 226 19.60 8.62 7.64
N THR A 227 20.21 8.61 6.47
CA THR A 227 20.04 9.65 5.44
C THR A 227 19.28 9.11 4.24
N ASP A 228 18.66 9.98 3.43
CA ASP A 228 17.98 9.54 2.21
C ASP A 228 18.93 8.89 1.21
N ASP A 229 20.19 9.30 1.19
CA ASP A 229 21.23 8.70 0.34
C ASP A 229 21.52 7.26 0.78
N GLU A 230 21.69 7.04 2.08
CA GLU A 230 21.85 5.70 2.65
C GLU A 230 20.62 4.83 2.40
N LYS A 231 19.41 5.38 2.49
CA LYS A 231 18.17 4.63 2.20
C LYS A 231 18.11 4.17 0.74
N ARG A 232 18.44 5.05 -0.22
CA ARG A 232 18.49 4.70 -1.65
C ARG A 232 19.56 3.66 -1.95
N ASP A 233 20.73 3.80 -1.34
CA ASP A 233 21.82 2.83 -1.46
C ASP A 233 21.43 1.46 -0.89
N GLN A 234 20.86 1.43 0.32
CA GLN A 234 20.41 0.19 0.95
C GLN A 234 19.28 -0.47 0.16
N TRP A 235 18.36 0.32 -0.40
CA TRP A 235 17.29 -0.20 -1.26
C TRP A 235 17.87 -0.86 -2.52
N LEU A 236 18.79 -0.20 -3.23
CA LEU A 236 19.50 -0.76 -4.38
C LEU A 236 20.19 -2.08 -4.02
N VAL A 237 20.99 -2.08 -2.95
CA VAL A 237 21.83 -3.22 -2.56
C VAL A 237 20.99 -4.41 -2.17
N ARG A 238 20.04 -4.22 -1.23
CA ARG A 238 19.19 -5.30 -0.70
C ARG A 238 18.34 -5.93 -1.79
N LEU A 239 17.70 -5.10 -2.63
CA LEU A 239 16.89 -5.63 -3.71
C LEU A 239 17.74 -6.35 -4.74
N SER A 240 18.87 -5.79 -5.17
CA SER A 240 19.80 -6.44 -6.12
C SER A 240 20.25 -7.81 -5.62
N ARG A 241 20.66 -7.89 -4.36
CA ARG A 241 21.08 -9.14 -3.71
C ARG A 241 19.93 -10.14 -3.59
N THR A 242 18.73 -9.67 -3.25
CA THR A 242 17.52 -10.51 -3.13
C THR A 242 17.10 -11.13 -4.46
N VAL A 243 17.23 -10.39 -5.56
CA VAL A 243 16.82 -10.86 -6.91
C VAL A 243 17.97 -11.49 -7.71
N GLY A 244 19.20 -11.46 -7.19
CA GLY A 244 20.37 -11.99 -7.88
C GLY A 244 20.68 -11.27 -9.20
N ARG A 245 20.41 -9.95 -9.26
CA ARG A 245 20.69 -9.09 -10.42
C ARG A 245 21.29 -7.78 -9.97
N ASN A 246 22.21 -7.24 -10.74
CA ASN A 246 22.71 -5.89 -10.55
C ASN A 246 21.69 -4.88 -11.10
N LEU A 247 20.98 -4.18 -10.19
CA LEU A 247 20.01 -3.14 -10.53
C LEU A 247 20.65 -1.75 -10.65
N GLY A 248 21.97 -1.62 -10.50
CA GLY A 248 22.69 -0.35 -10.62
C GLY A 248 22.39 0.38 -11.94
N PRO A 249 22.51 -0.27 -13.11
CA PRO A 249 22.15 0.33 -14.40
C PRO A 249 20.69 0.80 -14.45
N PHE A 250 19.76 0.04 -13.86
CA PHE A 250 18.35 0.41 -13.81
C PHE A 250 18.10 1.69 -13.00
N PHE A 251 18.71 1.81 -11.82
CA PHE A 251 18.61 3.04 -11.01
C PHE A 251 19.23 4.25 -11.74
N GLN A 252 20.37 4.05 -12.41
CA GLN A 252 21.01 5.09 -13.22
C GLN A 252 20.12 5.53 -14.38
N ALA A 253 19.51 4.59 -15.10
CA ALA A 253 18.60 4.90 -16.21
C ALA A 253 17.41 5.75 -15.73
N TRP A 254 16.82 5.40 -14.58
CA TRP A 254 15.74 6.17 -13.97
C TRP A 254 16.18 7.53 -13.39
N GLY A 255 17.48 7.78 -13.31
CA GLY A 255 18.08 8.96 -12.70
C GLY A 255 17.94 9.00 -11.18
N VAL A 256 17.70 7.85 -10.52
CA VAL A 256 17.63 7.78 -9.05
C VAL A 256 19.06 7.66 -8.50
N PRO A 257 19.55 8.66 -7.75
CA PRO A 257 20.95 8.70 -7.35
C PRO A 257 21.27 7.64 -6.31
N THR A 258 22.35 6.90 -6.55
CA THR A 258 22.98 5.95 -5.62
C THR A 258 24.48 6.23 -5.59
N SER A 259 25.20 5.80 -4.56
CA SER A 259 26.64 5.98 -4.49
C SER A 259 27.40 4.98 -5.39
N ASP A 260 28.62 5.35 -5.79
CA ASP A 260 29.53 4.42 -6.47
C ASP A 260 29.83 3.19 -5.62
N LYS A 261 29.94 3.37 -4.29
CA LYS A 261 30.15 2.28 -3.34
C LYS A 261 29.00 1.28 -3.38
N ALA A 262 27.74 1.75 -3.37
CA ALA A 262 26.58 0.88 -3.44
C ALA A 262 26.53 0.11 -4.77
N ARG A 263 26.76 0.79 -5.90
CA ARG A 263 26.80 0.13 -7.22
C ARG A 263 27.95 -0.88 -7.35
N ALA A 264 29.15 -0.54 -6.88
CA ALA A 264 30.28 -1.45 -6.88
C ALA A 264 30.00 -2.70 -6.02
N SER A 265 29.29 -2.53 -4.90
CA SER A 265 28.93 -3.64 -4.00
C SER A 265 27.91 -4.62 -4.57
N VAL A 266 27.37 -4.41 -5.77
CA VAL A 266 26.48 -5.35 -6.48
C VAL A 266 26.99 -5.67 -7.89
N ALA A 267 28.18 -5.20 -8.26
CA ALA A 267 28.73 -5.34 -9.60
C ALA A 267 29.12 -6.79 -9.97
N ASP A 268 29.24 -7.67 -8.97
CA ASP A 268 29.46 -9.12 -9.14
C ASP A 268 28.20 -9.85 -9.64
N LEU A 269 27.03 -9.21 -9.63
CA LEU A 269 25.78 -9.78 -10.13
C LEU A 269 25.56 -9.44 -11.63
N PRO A 270 24.88 -10.30 -12.40
CA PRO A 270 24.53 -10.00 -13.78
C PRO A 270 23.59 -8.78 -13.86
N ALA A 271 23.92 -7.84 -14.73
CA ALA A 271 23.13 -6.62 -14.94
C ALA A 271 21.70 -6.92 -15.40
N TRP A 272 20.76 -6.10 -14.96
CA TRP A 272 19.36 -6.17 -15.37
C TRP A 272 18.80 -4.82 -15.80
N MET A 273 17.91 -4.86 -16.78
CA MET A 273 17.11 -3.76 -17.30
C MET A 273 15.81 -4.35 -17.84
N PRO A 274 14.65 -3.71 -17.67
CA PRO A 274 13.42 -4.17 -18.31
C PRO A 274 13.50 -3.98 -19.83
N GLU A 275 12.82 -4.87 -20.57
CA GLU A 275 12.76 -4.79 -22.02
C GLU A 275 12.22 -3.42 -22.47
N GLY A 276 12.87 -2.83 -23.47
CA GLY A 276 12.47 -1.51 -24.01
C GLY A 276 12.93 -0.28 -23.21
N LEU A 277 13.59 -0.44 -22.05
CA LEU A 277 14.16 0.67 -21.27
C LEU A 277 15.66 0.90 -21.54
N ALA A 278 16.30 0.05 -22.35
CA ALA A 278 17.70 0.24 -22.68
C ALA A 278 17.90 1.59 -23.40
N PRO A 279 18.90 2.39 -23.02
CA PRO A 279 19.24 3.59 -23.78
C PRO A 279 19.55 3.17 -25.23
N LYS A 280 18.89 3.81 -26.18
CA LYS A 280 19.29 3.75 -27.59
C LYS A 280 20.57 4.55 -27.79
#